data_AF-A0A1F6K9I7-F1
#
_entry.id   AF-A0A1F6K9I7-F1
#
_cell.length_a   1.000
_cell.length_b   1.000
_cell.length_c   1.000
_cell.angle_alpha   90.00
_cell.angle_beta   90.00
_cell.angle_gamma   90.00
#
_symmetry.space_group_name_H-M   'P 1'
#
loop_
_entity.id
_entity.type
_entity.pdbx_description
1 polymer ?
#
loop_
_entity_poly.entity_id
_entity_poly.type
_entity_poly.pdbx_seq_one_letter_code
_entity_poly.pdbx_strand_id
1 'polypeptide(L)'
;MDGGKLFRKYAKEYGFHISKTQEIPDAFDRAFEEKTKEILQTEKHEIIQSHLAGFTAQGIPGVFKILVICKNSEGEDKPSIRIDRIMNRDGASASEAKKEVIEREERLLKKFRKLYVNNDPDWVYWDPKYYDLIINTFDHNAEESLRIVLKAIGIPR
;
A
#
# COMPACT_ATOMS: atom_id res chain seq x y z
N MET A 1 -1.03 -12.55 -2.19
CA MET A 1 0.15 -11.89 -2.82
C MET A 1 0.67 -10.68 -2.03
N ASP A 2 1.93 -10.71 -1.58
CA ASP A 2 2.66 -9.51 -1.09
C ASP A 2 3.25 -8.76 -2.30
N GLY A 3 2.54 -7.73 -2.75
CA GLY A 3 2.90 -6.94 -3.92
C GLY A 3 4.22 -6.17 -3.73
N GLY A 4 4.55 -5.76 -2.50
CA GLY A 4 5.82 -5.09 -2.21
C GLY A 4 7.02 -6.02 -2.38
N LYS A 5 6.94 -7.27 -1.90
CA LYS A 5 7.96 -8.29 -2.12
C LYS A 5 8.07 -8.66 -3.59
N LEU A 6 6.93 -8.85 -4.27
CA LEU A 6 6.92 -9.18 -5.70
C LEU A 6 7.54 -8.06 -6.54
N PHE A 7 7.14 -6.81 -6.31
CA PHE A 7 7.68 -5.65 -7.01
C PHE A 7 9.19 -5.48 -6.75
N ARG A 8 9.66 -5.68 -5.51
CA ARG A 8 11.10 -5.68 -5.19
C ARG A 8 11.88 -6.74 -5.95
N LYS A 9 11.37 -7.98 -5.98
CA LYS A 9 11.99 -9.08 -6.71
C LYS A 9 12.09 -8.74 -8.20
N TYR A 10 10.98 -8.30 -8.78
CA TYR A 10 10.90 -7.99 -10.20
C TYR A 10 11.78 -6.77 -10.55
N ALA A 11 11.77 -5.70 -9.76
CA ALA A 11 12.66 -4.56 -9.98
C ALA A 11 14.14 -4.97 -9.97
N LYS A 12 14.54 -5.82 -9.02
CA LYS A 12 15.91 -6.32 -8.90
C LYS A 12 16.34 -7.16 -10.11
N GLU A 13 15.45 -8.01 -10.63
CA GLU A 13 15.71 -8.82 -11.83
C GLU A 13 16.01 -7.96 -13.08
N TYR A 14 15.42 -6.77 -13.15
CA TYR A 14 15.65 -5.79 -14.23
C TYR A 14 16.72 -4.74 -13.90
N GLY A 15 17.46 -4.91 -12.79
CA GLY A 15 18.55 -4.01 -12.40
C GLY A 15 18.12 -2.72 -11.70
N PHE A 16 16.86 -2.59 -11.29
CA PHE A 16 16.36 -1.42 -10.58
C PHE A 16 16.35 -1.62 -9.06
N HIS A 17 16.63 -0.53 -8.33
CA HIS A 17 16.52 -0.51 -6.88
C HIS A 17 15.27 0.28 -6.45
N ILE A 18 14.45 -0.27 -5.55
CA ILE A 18 13.15 0.33 -5.18
C ILE A 18 13.24 1.69 -4.47
N SER A 19 14.39 2.02 -3.86
CA SER A 19 14.60 3.35 -3.29
C SER A 19 14.68 4.43 -4.39
N LYS A 20 15.00 4.02 -5.61
CA LYS A 20 15.13 4.86 -6.79
C LYS A 20 13.87 4.78 -7.66
N THR A 21 12.71 5.05 -7.04
CA THR A 21 11.37 4.97 -7.67
C THR A 21 11.27 5.65 -9.05
N GLN A 22 12.03 6.73 -9.26
CA GLN A 22 12.03 7.50 -10.50
C GLN A 22 12.85 6.84 -11.63
N GLU A 23 13.80 5.96 -11.31
CA GLU A 23 14.57 5.20 -12.30
C GLU A 23 13.77 3.99 -12.84
N ILE A 24 12.77 3.53 -12.10
CA ILE A 24 11.88 2.46 -12.54
C ILE A 24 11.02 3.00 -13.70
N PRO A 25 11.00 2.35 -14.88
CA PRO A 25 10.21 2.82 -16.02
C PRO A 25 8.71 2.85 -15.72
N ASP A 26 8.02 3.88 -16.21
CA ASP A 26 6.57 4.04 -16.06
C ASP A 26 5.77 2.81 -16.58
N ALA A 27 6.26 2.16 -17.64
CA ALA A 27 5.67 0.94 -18.18
C ALA A 27 5.73 -0.25 -17.21
N PHE A 28 6.73 -0.28 -16.32
CA PHE A 28 6.88 -1.33 -15.32
C PHE A 28 5.80 -1.22 -14.24
N ASP A 29 5.56 -0.01 -13.72
CA ASP A 29 4.46 0.23 -12.78
C ASP A 29 3.11 -0.12 -13.42
N ARG A 30 2.86 0.34 -14.66
CA ARG A 30 1.62 0.00 -15.38
C ARG A 30 1.44 -1.51 -15.55
N ALA A 31 2.49 -2.24 -15.94
CA ALA A 31 2.42 -3.69 -16.09
C ALA A 31 2.12 -4.41 -14.76
N PHE A 32 2.67 -3.90 -13.64
CA PHE A 32 2.39 -4.44 -12.31
C PHE A 32 0.92 -4.21 -11.91
N GLU A 33 0.37 -3.02 -12.18
CA GLU A 33 -1.04 -2.73 -11.86
C GLU A 33 -2.01 -3.49 -12.77
N GLU A 34 -1.72 -3.64 -14.07
CA GLU A 34 -2.52 -4.46 -14.96
C GLU A 34 -2.54 -5.93 -14.51
N LYS A 35 -1.39 -6.47 -14.08
CA LYS A 35 -1.34 -7.84 -13.54
C LYS A 35 -2.11 -7.98 -12.22
N THR A 36 -2.06 -6.95 -11.37
CA THR A 36 -2.86 -6.92 -10.14
C THR A 36 -4.35 -6.91 -10.46
N LYS A 37 -4.77 -6.13 -11.45
CA LYS A 37 -6.15 -6.07 -11.92
C LYS A 37 -6.62 -7.39 -12.52
N GLU A 38 -5.79 -8.03 -13.34
CA GLU A 38 -6.05 -9.37 -13.89
C GLU A 38 -6.31 -10.38 -12.76
N ILE A 39 -5.41 -10.48 -11.78
CA ILE A 39 -5.58 -11.38 -10.62
C ILE A 39 -6.89 -11.11 -9.89
N LEU A 40 -7.23 -9.83 -9.64
CA LEU A 40 -8.48 -9.46 -8.95
C LEU A 40 -9.75 -9.81 -9.75
N GLN A 41 -9.64 -9.93 -11.08
CA GLN A 41 -10.77 -10.24 -11.96
C GLN A 41 -10.93 -11.75 -12.21
N THR A 42 -9.83 -12.51 -12.24
CA THR A 42 -9.85 -13.92 -12.65
C THR A 42 -9.72 -14.88 -11.47
N GLU A 43 -8.93 -14.53 -10.46
CA GLU A 43 -8.65 -15.39 -9.33
C GLU A 43 -9.65 -15.18 -8.19
N LYS A 44 -9.72 -16.15 -7.28
CA LYS A 44 -10.65 -16.12 -6.14
C LYS A 44 -9.90 -16.31 -4.83
N HIS A 45 -10.40 -15.64 -3.78
CA HIS A 45 -9.86 -15.73 -2.41
C HIS A 45 -8.39 -15.25 -2.29
N GLU A 46 -7.97 -14.35 -3.17
CA GLU A 46 -6.66 -13.74 -3.12
C GLU A 46 -6.63 -12.52 -2.19
N ILE A 47 -5.54 -12.40 -1.42
CA ILE A 47 -5.25 -11.22 -0.61
C ILE A 47 -4.10 -10.48 -1.26
N ILE A 48 -4.34 -9.29 -1.81
CA ILE A 48 -3.30 -8.46 -2.43
C ILE A 48 -2.94 -7.30 -1.52
N GLN A 49 -1.65 -7.17 -1.21
CA GLN A 49 -1.09 -6.04 -0.48
C GLN A 49 -0.14 -5.25 -1.38
N SER A 50 -0.49 -4.03 -1.77
CA SER A 50 0.39 -3.10 -2.49
C SER A 50 0.01 -1.65 -2.17
N HIS A 51 0.84 -0.67 -2.58
CA HIS A 51 0.54 0.75 -2.37
C HIS A 51 -0.75 1.18 -3.10
N LEU A 52 -0.93 0.74 -4.35
CA LEU A 52 -2.07 1.11 -5.18
C LEU A 52 -3.21 0.10 -5.18
N ALA A 53 -3.14 -1.01 -4.45
CA ALA A 53 -4.14 -2.09 -4.52
C ALA A 53 -5.59 -1.59 -4.42
N GLY A 54 -5.88 -0.68 -3.47
CA GLY A 54 -7.22 -0.10 -3.32
C GLY A 54 -7.66 0.75 -4.52
N PHE A 55 -6.74 1.53 -5.09
CA PHE A 55 -6.98 2.31 -6.30
C PHE A 55 -7.13 1.42 -7.54
N THR A 56 -6.25 0.43 -7.72
CA THR A 56 -6.30 -0.53 -8.83
C THR A 56 -7.56 -1.38 -8.80
N ALA A 57 -8.10 -1.68 -7.62
CA ALA A 57 -9.30 -2.49 -7.43
C ALA A 57 -10.62 -1.73 -7.70
N GLN A 58 -10.60 -0.43 -8.01
CA GLN A 58 -11.83 0.33 -8.25
C GLN A 58 -12.64 -0.26 -9.41
N GLY A 59 -13.95 -0.42 -9.19
CA GLY A 59 -14.87 -0.95 -10.20
C GLY A 59 -14.81 -2.48 -10.39
N ILE A 60 -13.99 -3.22 -9.63
CA ILE A 60 -13.95 -4.68 -9.70
C ILE A 60 -14.96 -5.26 -8.69
N PRO A 61 -16.03 -5.94 -9.14
CA PRO A 61 -17.02 -6.52 -8.24
C PRO A 61 -16.43 -7.67 -7.42
N GLY A 62 -16.90 -7.82 -6.17
CA GLY A 62 -16.47 -8.92 -5.29
C GLY A 62 -15.12 -8.72 -4.60
N VAL A 63 -14.47 -7.57 -4.77
CA VAL A 63 -13.23 -7.21 -4.07
C VAL A 63 -13.55 -6.35 -2.85
N PHE A 64 -13.05 -6.76 -1.68
CA PHE A 64 -13.14 -5.99 -0.43
C PHE A 64 -11.83 -5.26 -0.16
N LYS A 65 -11.86 -3.92 -0.15
CA LYS A 65 -10.68 -3.05 -0.09
C LYS A 65 -10.47 -2.53 1.32
N ILE A 66 -9.27 -2.73 1.85
CA ILE A 66 -8.90 -2.33 3.21
C ILE A 66 -7.79 -1.29 3.15
N LEU A 67 -7.99 -0.15 3.80
CA LEU A 67 -6.95 0.84 4.05
C LEU A 67 -6.40 0.66 5.46
N VAL A 68 -5.07 0.57 5.58
CA VAL A 68 -4.39 0.50 6.87
C VAL A 68 -3.69 1.83 7.13
N ILE A 69 -4.05 2.48 8.23
CA ILE A 69 -3.50 3.78 8.65
C ILE A 69 -2.89 3.71 10.05
N CYS A 70 -2.20 4.77 10.45
CA CYS A 70 -1.68 4.95 11.79
C CYS A 70 -1.89 6.41 12.22
N LYS A 71 -3.12 6.75 12.63
CA LYS A 71 -3.50 8.10 13.04
C LYS A 71 -3.84 8.15 14.52
N ASN A 72 -3.46 9.22 15.23
CA ASN A 72 -3.91 9.40 16.62
C ASN A 72 -5.39 9.79 16.70
N SER A 73 -5.89 9.99 17.92
CA SER A 73 -7.26 10.47 18.21
C SER A 73 -7.58 11.84 17.60
N GLU A 74 -6.58 12.63 17.23
CA GLU A 74 -6.73 13.94 16.58
C GLU A 74 -6.72 13.83 15.04
N GLY A 75 -6.55 12.62 14.49
CA GLY A 75 -6.53 12.37 13.05
C GLY A 75 -5.18 12.63 12.37
N GLU A 76 -4.11 12.83 13.14
CA GLU A 76 -2.76 13.06 12.64
C GLU A 76 -2.03 11.75 12.35
N ASP A 77 -1.41 11.63 11.17
CA ASP A 77 -0.53 10.48 10.87
C ASP A 77 0.66 10.44 11.83
N LYS A 78 1.04 9.23 12.26
CA LYS A 78 2.16 8.99 13.17
C LYS A 78 3.30 8.26 12.45
N PRO A 79 4.07 8.96 11.61
CA PRO A 79 5.18 8.36 10.88
C PRO A 79 6.29 7.85 11.81
N SER A 80 6.47 8.42 13.01
CA SER A 80 7.43 7.92 14.01
C SER A 80 7.15 6.46 14.39
N ILE A 81 5.89 6.12 14.67
CA ILE A 81 5.48 4.74 14.98
C ILE A 81 5.74 3.81 13.79
N ARG A 82 5.45 4.28 12.56
CA ARG A 82 5.73 3.51 11.33
C ARG A 82 7.23 3.28 11.14
N ILE A 83 8.06 4.28 11.43
CA ILE A 83 9.53 4.21 11.38
C ILE A 83 10.04 3.20 12.40
N ASP A 84 9.59 3.28 13.66
CA ASP A 84 10.00 2.34 14.73
C ASP A 84 9.66 0.89 14.35
N ARG A 85 8.49 0.66 13.73
CA ARG A 85 8.10 -0.67 13.23
C ARG A 85 9.05 -1.19 12.16
N ILE A 86 9.50 -0.36 11.22
CA ILE A 86 10.47 -0.77 10.19
C ILE A 86 11.83 -1.07 10.83
N MET A 87 12.30 -0.21 11.74
CA MET A 87 13.56 -0.44 12.46
C MET A 87 13.55 -1.77 13.20
N ASN A 88 12.49 -2.04 13.96
CA ASN A 88 12.36 -3.27 14.74
C ASN A 88 12.18 -4.53 13.86
N ARG A 89 11.49 -4.41 12.73
CA ARG A 89 11.24 -5.54 11.81
C ARG A 89 12.46 -5.90 10.97
N ASP A 90 13.14 -4.89 10.43
CA ASP A 90 14.16 -5.07 9.39
C ASP A 90 15.58 -4.83 9.91
N GLY A 91 15.74 -4.42 11.17
CA GLY A 91 17.05 -4.02 11.72
C GLY A 91 17.61 -2.75 11.09
N ALA A 92 16.76 -1.96 10.43
CA ALA A 92 17.15 -0.75 9.73
C ALA A 92 17.54 0.36 10.71
N SER A 93 18.49 1.22 10.30
CA SER A 93 18.76 2.45 11.03
C SER A 93 17.56 3.42 10.94
N ALA A 94 17.47 4.34 11.90
CA ALA A 94 16.44 5.40 11.87
C ALA A 94 16.47 6.22 10.58
N SER A 95 17.65 6.45 10.01
CA SER A 95 17.81 7.16 8.73
C SER A 95 17.23 6.37 7.57
N GLU A 96 17.52 5.07 7.48
CA GLU A 96 16.99 4.20 6.42
C GLU A 96 15.48 4.05 6.53
N ALA A 97 14.97 3.82 7.73
CA ALA A 97 13.54 3.71 7.99
C ALA A 97 12.80 5.03 7.64
N LYS A 98 13.37 6.19 7.99
CA LYS A 98 12.79 7.50 7.60
C LYS A 98 12.74 7.68 6.08
N LYS A 99 13.81 7.31 5.36
CA LYS A 99 13.85 7.35 3.89
C LYS A 99 12.79 6.46 3.26
N GLU A 100 12.53 5.30 3.87
CA GLU A 100 11.51 4.36 3.40
C GLU A 100 10.08 4.82 3.70
N VAL A 101 9.81 5.40 4.87
CA VAL A 101 8.45 5.84 5.22
C VAL A 101 8.09 7.15 4.53
N ILE A 102 8.92 8.18 4.66
CA ILE A 102 8.54 9.55 4.29
C ILE A 102 8.92 9.80 2.83
N GLU A 103 10.21 9.76 2.53
CA GLU A 103 10.69 10.21 1.23
C GLU A 103 10.21 9.29 0.08
N ARG A 104 10.10 7.98 0.34
CA ARG A 104 9.59 7.05 -0.65
C ARG A 104 8.11 7.27 -0.91
N GLU A 105 7.31 7.55 0.12
CA GLU A 105 5.88 7.86 -0.03
C GLU A 105 5.67 9.12 -0.87
N GLU A 106 6.45 10.18 -0.62
CA GLU A 106 6.44 11.40 -1.44
C GLU A 106 6.82 11.13 -2.91
N ARG A 107 7.88 10.34 -3.14
CA ARG A 107 8.32 9.97 -4.49
C ARG A 107 7.29 9.11 -5.22
N LEU A 108 6.66 8.17 -4.52
CA LEU A 108 5.59 7.32 -5.07
C LEU A 108 4.36 8.16 -5.40
N LEU A 109 3.91 9.02 -4.50
CA LEU A 109 2.76 9.88 -4.71
C LEU A 109 2.96 10.79 -5.93
N LYS A 110 4.13 11.43 -6.05
CA LYS A 110 4.48 12.24 -7.22
C LYS A 110 4.42 11.44 -8.51
N LYS A 111 4.97 10.22 -8.51
CA LYS A 111 4.96 9.34 -9.69
C LYS A 111 3.55 8.89 -10.05
N PHE A 112 2.77 8.44 -9.08
CA PHE A 112 1.41 7.93 -9.30
C PHE A 112 0.45 9.03 -9.76
N ARG A 113 0.59 10.25 -9.23
CA ARG A 113 -0.15 11.42 -9.73
C ARG A 113 0.09 11.66 -11.22
N LYS A 114 1.35 11.63 -11.65
CA LYS A 114 1.73 11.72 -13.07
C LYS A 114 1.13 10.58 -13.89
N LEU A 115 1.17 9.35 -13.37
CA LEU A 115 0.81 8.15 -14.13
C LEU A 115 -0.70 7.97 -14.33
N TYR A 116 -1.49 8.26 -13.30
CA TYR A 116 -2.87 7.75 -13.20
C TYR A 116 -3.93 8.84 -13.10
N VAL A 117 -3.57 10.06 -12.69
CA VAL A 117 -4.55 11.13 -12.39
C VAL A 117 -4.11 12.51 -12.89
N ASN A 118 -3.35 12.57 -13.99
CA ASN A 118 -2.98 13.82 -14.67
C ASN A 118 -2.36 14.89 -13.75
N ASN A 119 -1.53 14.47 -12.78
CA ASN A 119 -0.90 15.35 -11.80
C ASN A 119 -1.86 16.10 -10.85
N ASP A 120 -3.05 15.57 -10.58
CA ASP A 120 -3.94 16.10 -9.54
C ASP A 120 -3.19 16.24 -8.19
N PRO A 121 -3.03 17.47 -7.65
CA PRO A 121 -2.27 17.73 -6.43
C PRO A 121 -3.00 17.31 -5.15
N ASP A 122 -4.32 17.12 -5.21
CA ASP A 122 -5.16 16.74 -4.07
C ASP A 122 -5.39 15.23 -4.03
N TRP A 123 -5.18 14.54 -5.15
CA TRP A 123 -5.30 13.10 -5.21
C TRP A 123 -4.25 12.39 -4.35
N VAL A 124 -4.69 11.48 -3.49
CA VAL A 124 -3.84 10.55 -2.74
C VAL A 124 -4.42 9.15 -2.86
N TYR A 125 -3.57 8.13 -3.01
CA TYR A 125 -4.06 6.76 -3.16
C TYR A 125 -4.67 6.18 -1.88
N TRP A 126 -4.41 6.80 -0.73
CA TRP A 126 -4.97 6.44 0.58
C TRP A 126 -6.22 7.25 0.95
N ASP A 127 -6.91 7.87 -0.01
CA ASP A 127 -8.19 8.54 0.25
C ASP A 127 -9.22 7.49 0.72
N PRO A 128 -9.83 7.66 1.91
CA PRO A 128 -10.85 6.76 2.44
C PRO A 128 -11.95 6.37 1.45
N LYS A 129 -12.32 7.25 0.52
CA LYS A 129 -13.41 6.98 -0.45
C LYS A 129 -13.15 5.77 -1.37
N TYR A 130 -11.90 5.33 -1.50
CA TYR A 130 -11.55 4.18 -2.32
C TYR A 130 -11.75 2.84 -1.60
N TYR A 131 -11.98 2.85 -0.29
CA TYR A 131 -11.90 1.65 0.55
C TYR A 131 -13.23 1.35 1.24
N ASP A 132 -13.46 0.06 1.49
CA ASP A 132 -14.67 -0.42 2.15
C ASP A 132 -14.48 -0.46 3.68
N LEU A 133 -13.23 -0.60 4.13
CA LEU A 133 -12.86 -0.64 5.54
C LEU A 133 -11.54 0.09 5.79
N ILE A 134 -11.50 0.85 6.89
CA ILE A 134 -10.29 1.51 7.38
C ILE A 134 -9.90 0.85 8.70
N ILE A 135 -8.63 0.43 8.79
CA ILE A 135 -8.02 -0.14 10.00
C ILE A 135 -6.98 0.84 10.52
N ASN A 136 -7.20 1.35 11.72
CA ASN A 136 -6.23 2.18 12.40
C ASN A 136 -5.32 1.36 13.31
N THR A 137 -4.07 1.18 12.90
CA THR A 137 -3.07 0.44 13.66
C THR A 137 -2.43 1.26 14.78
N PHE A 138 -2.88 2.51 14.99
CA PHE A 138 -2.59 3.24 16.20
C PHE A 138 -3.41 2.67 17.38
N ASP A 139 -4.68 2.32 17.12
CA ASP A 139 -5.62 1.84 18.14
C ASP A 139 -5.64 0.31 18.29
N HIS A 140 -5.18 -0.40 17.25
CA HIS A 140 -5.29 -1.85 17.17
C HIS A 140 -3.97 -2.53 16.85
N ASN A 141 -3.72 -3.64 17.54
CA ASN A 141 -2.65 -4.56 17.16
C ASN A 141 -3.06 -5.44 15.96
N ALA A 142 -2.14 -6.31 15.51
CA ALA A 142 -2.36 -7.16 14.34
C ALA A 142 -3.52 -8.15 14.51
N GLU A 143 -3.70 -8.72 15.71
CA GLU A 143 -4.76 -9.70 15.96
C GLU A 143 -6.14 -9.03 16.02
N GLU A 144 -6.22 -7.85 16.64
CA GLU A 144 -7.42 -7.02 16.69
C GLU A 144 -7.82 -6.55 15.30
N SER A 145 -6.85 -6.07 14.53
CA SER A 145 -7.05 -5.68 13.13
C SER A 145 -7.60 -6.83 12.30
N LEU A 146 -7.03 -8.03 12.44
CA LEU A 146 -7.51 -9.23 11.76
C LEU A 146 -8.95 -9.58 12.14
N ARG A 147 -9.29 -9.49 13.43
CA ARG A 147 -10.65 -9.76 13.92
C ARG A 147 -11.68 -8.78 13.34
N ILE A 148 -11.32 -7.50 13.25
CA ILE A 148 -12.18 -6.47 12.65
C ILE A 148 -12.43 -6.79 11.17
N VAL A 149 -11.36 -7.13 10.43
CA VAL A 149 -11.47 -7.49 9.01
C VAL A 149 -12.34 -8.72 8.81
N LEU A 150 -12.09 -9.83 9.54
CA LEU A 150 -12.87 -11.07 9.42
C LEU A 150 -14.36 -10.82 9.70
N LYS A 151 -14.67 -10.04 10.73
CA LYS A 151 -16.04 -9.63 11.04
C LYS A 151 -16.67 -8.83 9.90
N ALA A 152 -15.93 -7.88 9.31
CA ALA A 152 -16.43 -7.04 8.23
C ALA A 152 -16.75 -7.82 6.95
N ILE A 153 -16.01 -8.91 6.67
CA ILE A 153 -16.27 -9.81 5.54
C ILE A 153 -17.22 -10.97 5.88
N GLY A 154 -17.86 -10.93 7.05
CA GLY A 154 -18.88 -11.91 7.45
C GLY A 154 -18.34 -13.30 7.83
N ILE A 155 -17.06 -13.41 8.15
CA ILE A 155 -16.46 -14.66 8.64
C ILE A 155 -16.47 -14.64 10.18
N PRO A 156 -17.33 -15.44 10.84
CA PRO A 156 -17.34 -15.54 12.29
C PRO A 156 -16.03 -16.22 12.78
N ARG A 157 -15.53 -15.76 13.92
CA ARG A 157 -14.48 -16.44 14.70
C ARG A 157 -15.11 -17.25 15.81
#